data_AF-Q97Y90-F1
#
_entry.id   AF-Q97Y90-F1
#
_cell.length_a   1.000
_cell.length_b   1.000
_cell.length_c   1.000
_cell.angle_alpha   90.00
_cell.angle_beta   90.00
_cell.angle_gamma   90.00
#
_symmetry.space_group_name_H-M   'P 1'
#
loop_
_entity.id
_entity.type
_entity.pdbx_description
1 polymer ?
#
loop_
_entity_poly.entity_id
_entity_poly.type
_entity_poly.pdbx_seq_one_letter_code
_entity_poly.pdbx_strand_id
1 'polypeptide(L)'
;MAQKSEKENIIGRIANLLAVGFLYSESPTLVDRFANALSKEAVTKVLYDVQRIVQMGIDRSEIATTTITIQGKDYPAQGKDYPAVNVNSSGAKYTVVGYLPTSQDIEDFLRMIEEDVYYARKAGALAMSIANRIKLGSKQSKSEQGGEKK
;
A
#
# COMPACT_ATOMS: atom_id res chain seq x y z
N MET A 1 9.39 -16.52 -17.86
CA MET A 1 9.74 -16.02 -16.50
C MET A 1 9.49 -14.51 -16.34
N ALA A 2 9.81 -13.67 -17.34
CA ALA A 2 9.59 -12.22 -17.29
C ALA A 2 8.13 -11.79 -17.01
N GLN A 3 7.15 -12.32 -17.75
CA GLN A 3 5.73 -11.95 -17.56
C GLN A 3 5.19 -12.21 -16.14
N LYS A 4 5.61 -13.29 -15.49
CA LYS A 4 5.17 -13.59 -14.11
C LYS A 4 5.72 -12.55 -13.14
N SER A 5 6.96 -12.08 -13.35
CA SER A 5 7.53 -11.01 -12.55
C SER A 5 6.78 -9.70 -12.73
N GLU A 6 6.33 -9.41 -13.94
CA GLU A 6 5.61 -8.18 -14.25
C GLU A 6 4.21 -8.14 -13.62
N LYS A 7 3.41 -9.20 -13.75
CA LYS A 7 2.11 -9.31 -13.10
C LYS A 7 2.23 -9.16 -11.57
N GLU A 8 3.21 -9.81 -10.95
CA GLU A 8 3.43 -9.70 -9.50
C GLU A 8 3.92 -8.30 -9.09
N ASN A 9 4.71 -7.62 -9.92
CA ASN A 9 5.12 -6.24 -9.67
C ASN A 9 3.93 -5.27 -9.73
N ILE A 10 3.04 -5.43 -10.71
CA ILE A 10 1.80 -4.64 -10.82
C ILE A 10 0.92 -4.87 -9.58
N ILE A 11 0.68 -6.13 -9.21
CA ILE A 11 -0.06 -6.50 -8.00
C ILE A 11 0.55 -5.85 -6.75
N GLY A 12 1.88 -5.83 -6.63
CA GLY A 12 2.58 -5.17 -5.54
C GLY A 12 2.33 -3.65 -5.49
N ARG A 13 2.33 -2.97 -6.64
CA ARG A 13 2.01 -1.54 -6.72
C ARG A 13 0.55 -1.25 -6.38
N ILE A 14 -0.39 -2.08 -6.84
CA ILE A 14 -1.81 -1.97 -6.45
C ILE A 14 -1.99 -2.22 -4.94
N ALA A 15 -1.26 -3.19 -4.39
CA ALA A 15 -1.27 -3.44 -2.95
C ALA A 15 -0.74 -2.25 -2.15
N ASN A 16 0.30 -1.56 -2.63
CA ASN A 16 0.78 -0.32 -2.02
C ASN A 16 -0.28 0.78 -2.03
N LEU A 17 -0.99 0.99 -3.15
CA LEU A 17 -2.09 1.95 -3.23
C LEU A 17 -3.19 1.65 -2.20
N LEU A 18 -3.60 0.39 -2.11
CA LEU A 18 -4.61 -0.06 -1.15
C LEU A 18 -4.13 0.10 0.30
N ALA A 19 -2.88 -0.23 0.58
CA ALA A 19 -2.30 -0.07 1.91
C ALA A 19 -2.19 1.41 2.31
N VAL A 20 -1.77 2.28 1.39
CA VAL A 20 -1.74 3.74 1.59
C VAL A 20 -3.14 4.27 1.86
N GLY A 21 -4.14 3.87 1.05
CA GLY A 21 -5.54 4.22 1.26
C GLY A 21 -6.05 3.80 2.63
N PHE A 22 -5.77 2.56 3.05
CA PHE A 22 -6.13 2.07 4.38
C PHE A 22 -5.43 2.86 5.49
N LEU A 23 -4.12 3.08 5.40
CA LEU A 23 -3.37 3.81 6.42
C LEU A 23 -3.85 5.26 6.56
N TYR A 24 -4.21 5.90 5.44
CA TYR A 24 -4.67 7.28 5.42
C TYR A 24 -6.12 7.44 5.87
N SER A 25 -7.02 6.54 5.43
CA SER A 25 -8.44 6.60 5.84
C SER A 25 -8.72 5.89 7.17
N GLU A 26 -7.70 5.24 7.74
CA GLU A 26 -7.75 4.40 8.94
C GLU A 26 -8.79 3.28 8.90
N SER A 27 -9.25 2.89 7.70
CA SER A 27 -10.34 1.94 7.51
C SER A 27 -9.94 0.81 6.54
N PRO A 28 -10.10 -0.47 6.94
CA PRO A 28 -9.80 -1.59 6.05
C PRO A 28 -10.90 -1.83 5.00
N THR A 29 -12.02 -1.09 5.06
CA THR A 29 -13.22 -1.39 4.26
C THR A 29 -12.96 -1.49 2.76
N LEU A 30 -12.13 -0.61 2.18
CA LEU A 30 -11.83 -0.68 0.75
C LEU A 30 -10.96 -1.90 0.41
N VAL A 31 -9.99 -2.26 1.27
CA VAL A 31 -9.18 -3.47 1.11
C VAL A 31 -10.08 -4.71 1.15
N ASP A 32 -11.01 -4.77 2.10
CA ASP A 32 -11.94 -5.88 2.25
C ASP A 32 -12.88 -6.01 1.05
N ARG A 33 -13.45 -4.90 0.57
CA ARG A 33 -14.30 -4.91 -0.63
C ARG A 33 -13.51 -5.31 -1.87
N PHE A 34 -12.27 -4.87 -1.98
CA PHE A 34 -11.39 -5.21 -3.10
C PHE A 34 -11.04 -6.69 -3.10
N ALA A 35 -10.63 -7.22 -1.94
CA ALA A 35 -10.26 -8.62 -1.78
C ALA A 35 -11.45 -9.57 -1.96
N ASN A 36 -12.65 -9.18 -1.54
CA ASN A 36 -13.85 -10.01 -1.62
C ASN A 36 -14.73 -9.71 -2.84
N ALA A 37 -14.25 -8.90 -3.79
CA ALA A 37 -14.99 -8.58 -4.99
C ALA A 37 -15.33 -9.86 -5.79
N LEU A 38 -16.58 -9.94 -6.25
CA LEU A 38 -17.07 -11.04 -7.08
C LEU A 38 -17.08 -10.70 -8.57
N SER A 39 -16.86 -9.44 -8.93
CA SER A 39 -16.82 -8.98 -10.31
C SER A 39 -15.76 -7.91 -10.53
N LYS A 40 -15.30 -7.78 -11.77
CA LYS A 40 -14.32 -6.76 -12.20
C LYS A 40 -14.86 -5.34 -12.03
N GLU A 41 -16.16 -5.13 -12.19
CA GLU A 41 -16.82 -3.83 -11.98
C GLU A 41 -16.73 -3.42 -10.51
N ALA A 42 -16.93 -4.37 -9.59
CA ALA A 42 -16.77 -4.13 -8.16
C ALA A 42 -15.32 -3.77 -7.81
N VAL A 43 -14.34 -4.48 -8.38
CA VAL A 43 -12.90 -4.15 -8.21
C VAL A 43 -12.61 -2.74 -8.75
N THR A 44 -13.05 -2.44 -9.96
CA THR A 44 -12.82 -1.14 -10.63
C THR A 44 -13.38 0.03 -9.82
N LYS A 45 -14.59 -0.13 -9.28
CA LYS A 45 -15.22 0.89 -8.42
C LYS A 45 -14.39 1.13 -7.15
N VAL A 46 -13.94 0.08 -6.48
CA VAL A 46 -13.12 0.22 -5.28
C VAL A 46 -11.75 0.81 -5.61
N LEU A 47 -11.17 0.47 -6.76
CA LEU A 47 -9.91 1.05 -7.24
C LEU A 47 -10.04 2.55 -7.50
N TYR A 48 -11.18 3.00 -8.03
CA TYR A 48 -11.48 4.43 -8.17
C TYR A 48 -11.63 5.11 -6.80
N ASP A 49 -12.39 4.52 -5.89
CA ASP A 49 -12.62 5.08 -4.55
C ASP A 49 -11.31 5.24 -3.76
N VAL A 50 -10.41 4.25 -3.80
CA VAL A 50 -9.13 4.34 -3.11
C VAL A 50 -8.21 5.38 -3.73
N GLN A 51 -8.18 5.51 -5.06
CA GLN A 51 -7.40 6.57 -5.72
C GLN A 51 -7.90 7.95 -5.32
N ARG A 52 -9.22 8.15 -5.22
CA ARG A 52 -9.80 9.40 -4.75
C ARG A 52 -9.36 9.73 -3.32
N ILE A 53 -9.34 8.74 -2.42
CA ILE A 53 -8.86 8.92 -1.05
C ILE A 53 -7.38 9.32 -1.03
N VAL A 54 -6.55 8.63 -1.80
CA VAL A 54 -5.12 8.94 -1.88
C VAL A 54 -4.88 10.31 -2.49
N GLN A 55 -5.64 10.69 -3.53
CA GLN A 55 -5.57 12.02 -4.13
C GLN A 55 -5.87 13.12 -3.11
N MET A 56 -6.91 12.96 -2.29
CA MET A 56 -7.20 13.93 -1.22
C MET A 56 -6.02 14.09 -0.24
N GLY A 57 -5.36 12.98 0.11
CA GLY A 57 -4.18 13.02 0.98
C GLY A 57 -2.97 13.68 0.30
N ILE A 58 -2.79 13.49 -1.00
CA ILE A 58 -1.75 14.17 -1.79
C ILE A 58 -2.02 15.68 -1.83
N ASP A 59 -3.26 16.08 -2.13
CA ASP A 59 -3.65 17.50 -2.22
C ASP A 59 -3.44 18.23 -0.89
N ARG A 60 -3.57 17.52 0.24
CA ARG A 60 -3.33 18.02 1.59
C ARG A 60 -1.88 17.92 2.06
N SER A 61 -0.98 17.41 1.22
CA SER A 61 0.42 17.11 1.59
C SER A 61 0.55 16.13 2.77
N GLU A 62 -0.47 15.31 2.99
CA GLU A 62 -0.49 14.25 4.00
C GLU A 62 0.04 12.93 3.45
N ILE A 63 0.03 12.77 2.12
CA ILE A 63 0.64 11.65 1.41
C ILE A 63 1.71 12.20 0.47
N ALA A 64 2.94 11.69 0.58
CA ALA A 64 4.06 12.15 -0.25
C ALA A 64 5.01 11.00 -0.60
N THR A 65 5.56 11.04 -1.82
CA THR A 65 6.64 10.14 -2.21
C THR A 65 7.95 10.59 -1.57
N THR A 66 8.75 9.63 -1.12
CA THR A 66 10.04 9.85 -0.49
C THR A 66 11.00 8.72 -0.87
N THR A 67 12.21 8.76 -0.32
CA THR A 67 13.19 7.69 -0.36
C THR A 67 13.65 7.39 1.07
N ILE A 68 13.82 6.11 1.41
CA ILE A 68 14.33 5.68 2.70
C ILE A 68 15.53 4.76 2.54
N THR A 69 16.54 4.94 3.38
CA THR A 69 17.66 4.00 3.47
C THR A 69 17.30 2.91 4.47
N ILE A 70 17.20 1.66 4.01
CA ILE A 70 16.86 0.54 4.89
C ILE A 70 18.14 -0.09 5.45
N GLN A 71 18.28 -0.06 6.77
CA GLN A 71 19.32 -0.76 7.51
C GLN A 71 18.68 -1.99 8.18
N GLY A 72 18.81 -3.17 7.57
CA GLY A 72 18.21 -4.40 8.10
C GLY A 72 18.47 -5.62 7.22
N LYS A 73 18.42 -6.82 7.81
CA LYS A 73 18.66 -8.09 7.09
C LYS A 73 17.56 -8.44 6.09
N ASP A 74 16.40 -7.81 6.21
CA ASP A 74 15.22 -8.14 5.39
C ASP A 74 15.30 -7.62 3.96
N TYR A 75 16.28 -6.75 3.66
CA TYR A 75 16.49 -6.22 2.32
C TYR A 75 17.85 -6.65 1.78
N PRO A 76 17.91 -7.21 0.56
CA PRO A 76 19.13 -7.78 -0.01
C PRO A 76 20.22 -6.74 -0.27
N ALA A 77 19.91 -5.44 -0.17
CA ALA A 77 20.86 -4.37 -0.36
C ALA A 77 20.79 -3.36 0.79
N GLN A 78 21.39 -3.74 1.91
CA GLN A 78 21.61 -2.82 3.05
C GLN A 78 22.33 -1.55 2.60
N GLY A 79 21.86 -0.41 3.09
CA GLY A 79 22.44 0.90 2.74
C GLY A 79 22.03 1.41 1.36
N LYS A 80 21.12 0.72 0.64
CA LYS A 80 20.48 1.30 -0.54
C LYS A 80 19.24 2.09 -0.15
N ASP A 81 19.01 3.09 -0.98
CA ASP A 81 17.84 3.92 -0.98
C ASP A 81 16.68 3.20 -1.68
N TYR A 82 15.56 3.12 -0.98
CA TYR A 82 14.33 2.51 -1.45
C TYR A 82 13.25 3.58 -1.60
N PRO A 83 12.50 3.57 -2.72
CA PRO A 83 11.33 4.42 -2.86
C PRO A 83 10.33 4.10 -1.77
N ALA A 84 9.63 5.11 -1.26
CA ALA A 84 8.60 4.92 -0.27
C ALA A 84 7.52 6.01 -0.36
N VAL A 85 6.39 5.77 0.29
CA VAL A 85 5.29 6.69 0.43
C VAL A 85 5.09 6.97 1.91
N ASN A 86 5.23 8.22 2.31
CA ASN A 86 4.89 8.68 3.65
C ASN A 86 3.40 8.99 3.70
N VAL A 87 2.75 8.56 4.78
CA VAL A 87 1.33 8.77 5.04
C VAL A 87 1.17 9.34 6.44
N ASN A 88 0.66 10.57 6.52
CA ASN A 88 0.30 11.25 7.76
C ASN A 88 -1.22 11.17 7.91
N SER A 89 -1.70 10.54 8.99
CA SER A 89 -3.14 10.44 9.29
C SER A 89 -3.34 10.58 10.79
N SER A 90 -4.26 11.44 11.21
CA SER A 90 -4.68 11.60 12.61
C SER A 90 -3.51 11.68 13.61
N GLY A 91 -2.40 12.33 13.22
CA GLY A 91 -1.18 12.47 14.04
C GLY A 91 -0.25 11.24 14.06
N ALA A 92 -0.60 10.15 13.37
CA ALA A 92 0.30 9.04 13.09
C ALA A 92 1.04 9.26 11.76
N LYS A 93 2.30 8.82 11.71
CA LYS A 93 3.12 8.81 10.50
C LYS A 93 3.46 7.38 10.14
N TYR A 94 3.24 7.02 8.90
CA TYR A 94 3.50 5.70 8.35
C TYR A 94 4.37 5.82 7.10
N THR A 95 5.17 4.80 6.82
CA THR A 95 5.99 4.72 5.62
C THR A 95 5.74 3.38 4.94
N VAL A 96 5.23 3.44 3.71
CA VAL A 96 5.02 2.27 2.85
C VAL A 96 6.18 2.19 1.87
N VAL A 97 6.95 1.09 1.90
CA VAL A 97 8.07 0.91 0.96
C VAL A 97 7.55 0.49 -0.41
N GLY A 98 8.02 1.17 -1.45
CA GLY A 98 7.65 0.96 -2.84
C GLY A 98 6.96 2.16 -3.48
N TYR A 99 6.48 1.95 -4.71
CA TYR A 99 5.78 2.97 -5.50
C TYR A 99 4.26 2.81 -5.42
N LEU A 100 3.56 3.93 -5.58
CA LEU A 100 2.17 3.92 -6.05
C LEU A 100 2.13 3.46 -7.52
N PRO A 101 1.01 2.88 -7.98
CA PRO A 101 0.84 2.48 -9.37
C PRO A 101 0.77 3.71 -10.27
N THR A 102 1.38 3.60 -11.44
CA THR A 102 1.23 4.54 -12.55
C THR A 102 -0.09 4.29 -13.29
N SER A 103 -0.48 5.18 -14.20
CA SER A 103 -1.66 4.96 -15.06
C SER A 103 -1.56 3.66 -15.88
N GLN A 104 -0.36 3.31 -16.36
CA GLN A 104 -0.12 2.07 -17.08
C GLN A 104 -0.32 0.85 -16.17
N ASP A 105 0.14 0.91 -14.92
CA ASP A 105 -0.09 -0.16 -13.94
C ASP A 105 -1.57 -0.39 -13.65
N ILE A 106 -2.35 0.69 -13.57
CA ILE A 106 -3.80 0.60 -13.39
C ILE A 106 -4.43 -0.06 -14.61
N GLU A 107 -4.09 0.38 -15.83
CA GLU A 107 -4.64 -0.18 -17.06
C GLU A 107 -4.32 -1.67 -17.20
N ASP A 108 -3.06 -2.06 -16.98
CA ASP A 108 -2.65 -3.46 -17.07
C ASP A 108 -3.27 -4.31 -15.96
N PHE A 109 -3.44 -3.76 -14.76
CA PHE A 109 -4.17 -4.44 -13.71
C PHE A 109 -5.65 -4.64 -14.05
N LEU A 110 -6.29 -3.66 -14.70
CA LEU A 110 -7.69 -3.79 -15.16
C LEU A 110 -7.81 -4.92 -16.19
N ARG A 111 -6.87 -5.02 -17.14
CA ARG A 111 -6.80 -6.15 -18.08
C ARG A 111 -6.59 -7.48 -17.35
N MET A 112 -5.74 -7.51 -16.32
CA MET A 112 -5.52 -8.72 -15.52
C MET A 112 -6.80 -9.20 -14.83
N ILE A 113 -7.60 -8.31 -14.23
CA ILE A 113 -8.84 -8.70 -13.54
C ILE A 113 -9.99 -9.03 -14.51
N GLU A 114 -9.91 -8.60 -15.76
CA GLU A 114 -10.79 -9.07 -16.84
C GLU A 114 -10.54 -10.54 -17.16
N GLU A 115 -9.28 -10.98 -17.10
CA GLU A 115 -8.91 -12.39 -17.22
C GLU A 115 -9.29 -13.17 -15.95
N ASP A 116 -8.93 -12.66 -14.77
CA ASP A 116 -9.18 -13.33 -13.49
C ASP A 116 -9.24 -12.35 -12.30
N VAL A 117 -10.42 -12.23 -11.70
CA VAL A 117 -10.66 -11.44 -10.48
C VAL A 117 -9.79 -11.89 -9.29
N TYR A 118 -9.21 -13.10 -9.31
CA TYR A 118 -8.27 -13.57 -8.30
C TYR A 118 -7.05 -12.63 -8.10
N TYR A 119 -6.63 -11.87 -9.12
CA TYR A 119 -5.56 -10.89 -8.93
C TYR A 119 -5.95 -9.77 -7.94
N ALA A 120 -7.24 -9.44 -7.82
CA ALA A 120 -7.73 -8.52 -6.80
C ALA A 120 -7.59 -9.09 -5.39
N ARG A 121 -7.87 -10.39 -5.21
CA ARG A 121 -7.67 -11.10 -3.93
C ARG A 121 -6.20 -11.05 -3.49
N LYS A 122 -5.27 -11.31 -4.42
CA LYS A 122 -3.83 -11.22 -4.15
C LYS A 122 -3.41 -9.83 -3.70
N ALA A 123 -3.79 -8.80 -4.45
CA ALA A 123 -3.43 -7.42 -4.13
C ALA A 123 -4.05 -6.99 -2.79
N GLY A 124 -5.30 -7.35 -2.52
CA GLY A 124 -5.96 -7.08 -1.23
C GLY A 124 -5.27 -7.77 -0.05
N ALA A 125 -4.90 -9.04 -0.19
CA ALA A 125 -4.17 -9.77 0.86
C ALA A 125 -2.79 -9.16 1.15
N LEU A 126 -2.06 -8.77 0.10
CA LEU A 126 -0.78 -8.09 0.24
C LEU A 126 -0.93 -6.71 0.88
N ALA A 127 -1.93 -5.93 0.48
CA ALA A 127 -2.21 -4.62 1.07
C ALA A 127 -2.47 -4.71 2.57
N MET A 128 -3.27 -5.70 2.98
CA MET A 128 -3.55 -5.96 4.39
C MET A 128 -2.27 -6.36 5.16
N SER A 129 -1.42 -7.22 4.57
CA SER A 129 -0.13 -7.60 5.17
C SER A 129 0.79 -6.38 5.36
N ILE A 130 0.91 -5.52 4.34
CA ILE A 130 1.71 -4.29 4.38
C ILE A 130 1.22 -3.36 5.49
N ALA A 131 -0.08 -3.06 5.52
CA ALA A 131 -0.66 -2.17 6.51
C ALA A 131 -0.53 -2.70 7.94
N ASN A 132 -0.74 -4.02 8.14
CA ASN A 132 -0.60 -4.66 9.45
C ASN A 132 0.85 -4.57 9.97
N ARG A 133 1.84 -4.88 9.11
CA ARG A 133 3.26 -4.78 9.47
C ARG A 133 3.63 -3.35 9.89
N ILE A 134 3.16 -2.35 9.14
CA ILE A 134 3.44 -0.94 9.42
C ILE A 134 2.77 -0.49 10.72
N LYS A 135 1.50 -0.83 10.93
CA LYS A 135 0.80 -0.51 12.18
C LYS A 135 1.46 -1.17 13.39
N LEU A 136 1.92 -2.42 13.27
CA LEU A 136 2.63 -3.12 14.33
C LEU A 136 3.97 -2.46 14.65
N GLY A 137 4.79 -2.16 13.64
CA GLY A 137 6.07 -1.48 13.82
C GLY A 137 5.91 -0.08 14.45
N SER A 138 4.88 0.67 14.05
CA SER A 138 4.61 2.00 14.61
C SER A 138 4.24 1.96 16.11
N LYS A 139 3.70 0.85 16.61
CA LYS A 139 3.41 0.67 18.04
C LYS A 139 4.67 0.38 18.85
N GLN A 140 5.62 -0.39 18.30
CA GLN A 140 6.89 -0.69 18.98
C GLN A 140 7.72 0.58 19.22
N SER A 141 7.79 1.48 18.22
CA SER A 141 8.49 2.76 18.39
C SER A 141 7.84 3.68 19.43
N LYS A 142 6.52 3.57 19.66
CA LYS A 142 5.82 4.34 20.71
C LYS A 142 6.06 3.79 22.11
N SER A 143 6.20 2.47 22.28
CA SER A 143 6.44 1.88 23.60
C SER A 143 7.83 2.20 24.16
N GLU A 144 8.84 2.37 23.31
CA GLU A 144 10.20 2.68 23.75
C GLU A 144 10.35 4.12 24.27
N GLN A 145 9.48 5.05 23.87
CA GLN A 145 9.49 6.43 24.38
C GLN A 145 8.66 6.62 25.66
N GLY A 146 7.93 5.61 26.12
CA GLY A 146 7.07 5.68 27.32
C GLY A 146 7.77 5.32 28.64
N GLY A 147 9.04 4.90 28.59
CA GLY A 147 9.76 4.28 29.70
C GLY A 147 10.73 5.18 30.46
N GLU A 148 10.51 6.49 30.56
CA GLU A 148 11.29 7.36 31.46
C GLU A 148 10.38 8.40 32.12
N LYS A 149 9.68 7.99 33.17
CA LYS A 149 9.21 8.94 34.20
C LYS A 149 9.30 8.31 35.60
N LYS A 150 10.38 8.73 36.26
CA LYS A 150 10.63 8.84 37.71
C LYS A 150 10.84 7.56 38.51
#